data_AF-A0AAT9SNH9-F1
#
_entry.id   AF-A0AAT9SNH9-F1
#
_cell.length_a   1.000
_cell.length_b   1.000
_cell.length_c   1.000
_cell.angle_alpha   90.00
_cell.angle_beta   90.00
_cell.angle_gamma   90.00
#
_symmetry.space_group_name_H-M   'P 1'
#
loop_
_entity.id
_entity.type
_entity.pdbx_description
1 polymer ?
#
loop_
_entity_poly.entity_id
_entity_poly.type
_entity_poly.pdbx_seq_one_letter_code
_entity_poly.pdbx_strand_id
1 'polypeptide(L)'
;MASTVKQIKFADGLVFDVGQVQSRTITQGTNGNDQITGSLSADVIKGGAGADALSGDGGNDQLYGEEGDDLLYGNDGDDLIDGGSGADNLDGGRGSDTYLTGLGSGRDVINNYDVSSGTDVLQFGTDVSLEDLWFRRSGSDLEVSIIDTNDKVLVSNWYAANDYQVDQFKTADGKTLLDSQVQSLVDKMASFGVDAGAERNLTAAQQTQLDTVLAANWQ
;
A
#
# COMPACT_ATOMS: atom_id res chain seq x y z
N MET A 1 -23.82 -42.13 6.37
CA MET A 1 -22.41 -41.77 6.61
C MET A 1 -21.96 -40.87 5.47
N ALA A 2 -21.39 -39.71 5.76
CA ALA A 2 -20.85 -38.83 4.72
C ALA A 2 -19.54 -39.43 4.20
N SER A 3 -19.43 -39.64 2.89
CA SER A 3 -18.18 -40.00 2.24
C SER A 3 -17.34 -38.74 2.09
N THR A 4 -16.21 -38.65 2.79
CA THR A 4 -15.22 -37.60 2.56
C THR A 4 -14.15 -38.10 1.59
N VAL A 5 -13.72 -37.23 0.68
CA VAL A 5 -12.53 -37.49 -0.14
C VAL A 5 -11.35 -37.55 0.82
N LYS A 6 -10.57 -38.63 0.81
CA LYS A 6 -9.38 -38.78 1.67
C LYS A 6 -8.08 -38.39 0.97
N GLN A 7 -8.06 -38.52 -0.36
CA GLN A 7 -6.92 -38.26 -1.21
C GLN A 7 -7.38 -37.84 -2.61
N ILE A 8 -6.65 -36.92 -3.23
CA ILE A 8 -6.71 -36.56 -4.64
C ILE A 8 -5.48 -37.18 -5.31
N LYS A 9 -5.68 -38.01 -6.33
CA LYS A 9 -4.59 -38.62 -7.10
C LYS A 9 -4.62 -38.12 -8.53
N PHE A 10 -3.49 -37.58 -8.97
CA PHE A 10 -3.28 -37.07 -10.32
C PHE A 10 -2.67 -38.17 -11.22
N ALA A 11 -2.79 -37.97 -12.54
CA ALA A 11 -2.35 -38.94 -13.54
C ALA A 11 -0.82 -39.13 -13.59
N ASP A 12 -0.07 -38.15 -13.10
CA ASP A 12 1.40 -38.19 -12.94
C ASP A 12 1.85 -38.98 -11.69
N GLY A 13 0.92 -39.47 -10.89
CA GLY A 13 1.19 -40.22 -9.67
C GLY A 13 1.28 -39.35 -8.41
N LEU A 14 1.13 -38.03 -8.52
CA LEU A 14 1.02 -37.14 -7.37
C LEU A 14 -0.25 -37.48 -6.57
N VAL A 15 -0.11 -37.59 -5.25
CA VAL A 15 -1.22 -37.83 -4.33
C VAL A 15 -1.20 -36.72 -3.30
N PHE A 16 -2.31 -36.01 -3.16
CA PHE A 16 -2.56 -35.10 -2.06
C PHE A 16 -3.55 -35.74 -1.10
N ASP A 17 -3.18 -35.91 0.17
CA ASP A 17 -4.16 -36.24 1.19
C ASP A 17 -4.95 -35.00 1.66
N VAL A 18 -6.03 -35.22 2.40
CA VAL A 18 -6.87 -34.13 2.93
C VAL A 18 -6.06 -33.12 3.75
N GLY A 19 -5.07 -33.57 4.52
CA GLY A 19 -4.21 -32.67 5.30
C GLY A 19 -3.33 -31.81 4.38
N GLN A 20 -2.82 -32.37 3.28
CA GLN A 20 -2.04 -31.65 2.28
C GLN A 20 -2.89 -30.70 1.44
N VAL A 21 -4.16 -31.02 1.18
CA VAL A 21 -5.11 -30.10 0.52
C VAL A 21 -5.52 -28.99 1.47
N GLN A 22 -5.75 -29.29 2.75
CA GLN A 22 -6.08 -28.30 3.79
C GLN A 22 -4.90 -27.43 4.22
N SER A 23 -3.67 -27.92 4.04
CA SER A 23 -2.42 -27.19 4.34
C SER A 23 -1.89 -26.41 3.14
N ARG A 24 -2.48 -26.57 1.95
CA ARG A 24 -2.16 -25.74 0.80
C ARG A 24 -3.06 -24.51 0.86
N THR A 25 -2.64 -23.50 1.61
CA THR A 25 -3.08 -22.13 1.34
C THR A 25 -2.71 -21.86 -0.12
N ILE A 26 -3.70 -21.51 -0.95
CA ILE A 26 -3.40 -21.01 -2.29
C ILE A 26 -2.84 -19.62 -2.04
N THR A 27 -1.55 -19.42 -2.23
CA THR A 27 -0.92 -18.10 -2.02
C THR A 27 -0.38 -17.50 -3.32
N GLN A 28 -0.80 -18.06 -4.45
CA GLN A 28 -0.50 -17.58 -5.79
C GLN A 28 -1.76 -17.74 -6.63
N GLY A 29 -2.30 -16.64 -7.13
CA GLY A 29 -3.37 -16.62 -8.10
C GLY A 29 -2.87 -16.87 -9.52
N THR A 30 -3.67 -16.45 -10.48
CA THR A 30 -3.58 -16.77 -11.89
C THR A 30 -3.45 -15.49 -12.72
N ASN A 31 -3.89 -15.53 -13.98
CA ASN A 31 -3.94 -14.34 -14.84
C ASN A 31 -5.36 -13.78 -14.96
N GLY A 32 -6.28 -14.23 -14.11
CA GLY A 32 -7.62 -13.70 -14.04
C GLY A 32 -7.99 -13.45 -12.59
N ASN A 33 -9.15 -12.85 -12.39
CA ASN A 33 -9.62 -12.42 -11.08
C ASN A 33 -9.73 -13.59 -10.10
N ASP A 34 -8.93 -13.54 -9.04
CA ASP A 34 -8.82 -14.54 -8.00
C ASP A 34 -9.33 -14.00 -6.66
N GLN A 35 -9.76 -14.93 -5.80
CA GLN A 35 -10.07 -14.64 -4.40
C GLN A 35 -9.21 -15.53 -3.55
N ILE A 36 -8.34 -14.93 -2.75
CA ILE A 36 -7.35 -15.64 -1.96
C ILE A 36 -7.44 -15.19 -0.51
N THR A 37 -7.54 -16.15 0.39
CA THR A 37 -7.48 -15.93 1.83
C THR A 37 -6.33 -16.75 2.39
N GLY A 38 -5.49 -16.08 3.17
CA GLY A 38 -4.42 -16.65 3.95
C GLY A 38 -4.93 -17.47 5.12
N SER A 39 -4.08 -17.61 6.11
CA SER A 39 -4.27 -18.40 7.32
C SER A 39 -4.07 -17.52 8.54
N LEU A 40 -4.13 -18.11 9.74
CA LEU A 40 -3.81 -17.40 10.99
C LEU A 40 -2.30 -17.35 11.28
N SER A 41 -1.47 -17.46 10.25
CA SER A 41 -0.02 -17.46 10.33
C SER A 41 0.53 -16.69 9.13
N ALA A 42 1.74 -16.14 9.27
CA ALA A 42 2.39 -15.38 8.22
C ALA A 42 2.37 -16.09 6.86
N ASP A 43 1.74 -15.46 5.89
CA ASP A 43 1.56 -15.88 4.51
C ASP A 43 2.27 -14.94 3.53
N VAL A 44 2.54 -15.46 2.33
CA VAL A 44 3.04 -14.65 1.20
C VAL A 44 2.10 -14.88 0.04
N ILE A 45 1.16 -13.95 -0.15
CA ILE A 45 0.05 -14.05 -1.10
C ILE A 45 0.33 -13.16 -2.31
N LYS A 46 0.17 -13.73 -3.51
CA LYS A 46 0.32 -13.05 -4.78
C LYS A 46 -0.95 -13.21 -5.61
N GLY A 47 -1.56 -12.11 -6.04
CA GLY A 47 -2.74 -12.09 -6.89
C GLY A 47 -2.41 -12.59 -8.29
N GLY A 48 -1.47 -11.93 -8.95
CA GLY A 48 -1.11 -12.25 -10.33
C GLY A 48 -1.61 -11.17 -11.25
N ALA A 49 -2.20 -11.55 -12.39
CA ALA A 49 -2.88 -10.57 -13.23
C ALA A 49 -4.39 -10.69 -13.05
N GLY A 50 -5.10 -9.58 -13.13
CA GLY A 50 -6.56 -9.56 -12.95
C GLY A 50 -6.95 -8.59 -11.85
N ALA A 51 -8.25 -8.50 -11.58
CA ALA A 51 -8.72 -7.77 -10.40
C ALA A 51 -8.95 -8.77 -9.27
N ASP A 52 -7.99 -8.85 -8.36
CA ASP A 52 -7.90 -9.85 -7.31
C ASP A 52 -8.39 -9.32 -5.96
N ALA A 53 -8.87 -10.24 -5.13
CA ALA A 53 -9.21 -9.95 -3.73
C ALA A 53 -8.37 -10.83 -2.81
N LEU A 54 -7.44 -10.21 -2.09
CA LEU A 54 -6.48 -10.87 -1.21
C LEU A 54 -6.77 -10.52 0.25
N SER A 55 -6.73 -11.51 1.12
CA SER A 55 -6.90 -11.33 2.56
C SER A 55 -5.83 -12.13 3.31
N GLY A 56 -5.07 -11.48 4.20
CA GLY A 56 -4.08 -12.13 5.08
C GLY A 56 -4.71 -13.04 6.14
N ASP A 57 -5.86 -12.62 6.68
CA ASP A 57 -6.55 -13.23 7.84
C ASP A 57 -5.83 -12.92 9.16
N GLY A 58 -4.77 -13.64 9.52
CA GLY A 58 -3.98 -13.22 10.68
C GLY A 58 -2.53 -13.67 10.66
N GLY A 59 -1.70 -12.99 11.42
CA GLY A 59 -0.25 -13.13 11.31
C GLY A 59 0.32 -12.01 10.44
N ASN A 60 1.65 -11.99 10.32
CA ASN A 60 2.33 -10.91 9.62
C ASN A 60 2.53 -11.31 8.15
N ASP A 61 1.68 -10.79 7.28
CA ASP A 61 1.51 -11.24 5.92
C ASP A 61 2.24 -10.35 4.91
N GLN A 62 2.52 -10.92 3.74
CA GLN A 62 2.99 -10.17 2.58
C GLN A 62 1.97 -10.34 1.45
N LEU A 63 1.28 -9.27 1.09
CA LEU A 63 0.24 -9.25 0.07
C LEU A 63 0.73 -8.47 -1.15
N TYR A 64 0.73 -9.14 -2.30
CA TYR A 64 1.12 -8.57 -3.59
C TYR A 64 -0.05 -8.70 -4.57
N GLY A 65 -0.66 -7.59 -4.98
CA GLY A 65 -1.72 -7.60 -6.02
C GLY A 65 -1.15 -7.99 -7.39
N GLU A 66 0.00 -7.40 -7.72
CA GLU A 66 0.74 -7.55 -8.99
C GLU A 66 0.13 -6.71 -10.14
N GLU A 67 -0.66 -7.27 -11.07
CA GLU A 67 -1.22 -6.49 -12.20
C GLU A 67 -2.75 -6.41 -12.12
N GLY A 68 -3.32 -5.22 -11.95
CA GLY A 68 -4.76 -4.98 -12.10
C GLY A 68 -5.32 -4.08 -11.01
N ASP A 69 -6.65 -4.06 -10.87
CA ASP A 69 -7.31 -3.22 -9.86
C ASP A 69 -7.71 -4.13 -8.68
N ASP A 70 -6.88 -4.18 -7.65
CA ASP A 70 -6.94 -5.17 -6.59
C ASP A 70 -7.55 -4.65 -5.28
N LEU A 71 -8.00 -5.59 -4.44
CA LEU A 71 -8.44 -5.33 -3.07
C LEU A 71 -7.60 -6.17 -2.11
N LEU A 72 -6.78 -5.53 -1.29
CA LEU A 72 -5.85 -6.18 -0.36
C LEU A 72 -6.21 -5.82 1.08
N TYR A 73 -6.43 -6.85 1.90
CA TYR A 73 -6.73 -6.74 3.32
C TYR A 73 -5.69 -7.50 4.15
N GLY A 74 -4.85 -6.80 4.91
CA GLY A 74 -3.91 -7.42 5.87
C GLY A 74 -4.65 -8.16 6.98
N ASN A 75 -5.52 -7.44 7.69
CA ASN A 75 -6.31 -7.85 8.85
C ASN A 75 -5.54 -7.80 10.17
N ASP A 76 -5.29 -8.92 10.85
CA ASP A 76 -4.63 -8.91 12.16
C ASP A 76 -3.13 -9.24 12.01
N GLY A 77 -2.23 -8.27 12.16
CA GLY A 77 -0.79 -8.54 12.05
C GLY A 77 0.02 -7.30 11.66
N ASP A 78 1.34 -7.45 11.61
CA ASP A 78 2.17 -6.40 10.99
C ASP A 78 2.37 -6.77 9.52
N ASP A 79 1.59 -6.16 8.62
CA ASP A 79 1.48 -6.59 7.23
C ASP A 79 2.29 -5.74 6.26
N LEU A 80 2.78 -6.37 5.19
CA LEU A 80 3.39 -5.70 4.05
C LEU A 80 2.43 -5.80 2.86
N ILE A 81 1.99 -4.67 2.34
CA ILE A 81 0.97 -4.60 1.29
C ILE A 81 1.52 -3.83 0.09
N ASP A 82 1.53 -4.47 -1.07
CA ASP A 82 1.92 -3.90 -2.36
C ASP A 82 0.80 -4.17 -3.37
N GLY A 83 0.09 -3.13 -3.79
CA GLY A 83 -0.95 -3.25 -4.81
C GLY A 83 -0.39 -3.72 -6.16
N GLY A 84 0.87 -3.40 -6.44
CA GLY A 84 1.42 -3.56 -7.77
C GLY A 84 0.95 -2.44 -8.68
N SER A 85 0.66 -2.74 -9.95
CA SER A 85 0.22 -1.75 -10.93
C SER A 85 -1.30 -1.75 -11.09
N GLY A 86 -1.93 -0.59 -10.98
CA GLY A 86 -3.34 -0.42 -11.33
C GLY A 86 -4.01 0.62 -10.45
N ALA A 87 -5.22 0.36 -10.01
CA ALA A 87 -5.91 1.22 -9.05
C ALA A 87 -6.41 0.39 -7.87
N ASP A 88 -5.57 0.27 -6.85
CA ASP A 88 -5.75 -0.69 -5.77
C ASP A 88 -6.41 -0.09 -4.54
N ASN A 89 -7.13 -0.92 -3.79
CA ASN A 89 -7.63 -0.57 -2.46
C ASN A 89 -6.91 -1.39 -1.41
N LEU A 90 -6.19 -0.70 -0.53
CA LEU A 90 -5.26 -1.29 0.43
C LEU A 90 -5.75 -0.99 1.86
N ASP A 91 -5.86 -2.02 2.68
CA ASP A 91 -6.28 -1.92 4.08
C ASP A 91 -5.39 -2.85 4.91
N GLY A 92 -4.51 -2.26 5.72
CA GLY A 92 -3.60 -2.99 6.61
C GLY A 92 -4.35 -3.70 7.74
N GLY A 93 -5.35 -3.03 8.30
CA GLY A 93 -6.11 -3.54 9.44
C GLY A 93 -5.46 -3.14 10.76
N ARG A 94 -5.18 -4.12 11.61
CA ARG A 94 -4.59 -3.92 12.94
C ARG A 94 -3.14 -4.35 12.94
N GLY A 95 -2.29 -3.49 13.47
CA GLY A 95 -0.88 -3.80 13.70
C GLY A 95 -0.03 -2.69 13.11
N SER A 96 1.23 -2.95 12.84
CA SER A 96 2.12 -1.98 12.20
C SER A 96 2.29 -2.34 10.73
N ASP A 97 1.55 -1.66 9.86
CA ASP A 97 1.45 -2.04 8.46
C ASP A 97 2.37 -1.20 7.57
N THR A 98 2.84 -1.79 6.48
CA THR A 98 3.69 -1.13 5.49
C THR A 98 3.08 -1.25 4.11
N TYR A 99 2.65 -0.13 3.56
CA TYR A 99 2.15 0.00 2.20
C TYR A 99 3.29 0.40 1.27
N LEU A 100 3.53 -0.37 0.21
CA LEU A 100 4.55 -0.08 -0.81
C LEU A 100 3.93 0.71 -1.97
N THR A 101 4.64 1.70 -2.46
CA THR A 101 4.27 2.45 -3.68
C THR A 101 5.53 2.94 -4.41
N GLY A 102 5.41 3.28 -5.69
CA GLY A 102 6.54 3.67 -6.51
C GLY A 102 6.13 4.05 -7.93
N LEU A 103 7.10 4.17 -8.85
CA LEU A 103 6.77 4.40 -10.24
C LEU A 103 6.04 3.18 -10.82
N GLY A 104 4.93 3.44 -11.50
CA GLY A 104 4.11 2.40 -12.11
C GLY A 104 3.16 1.68 -11.16
N SER A 105 3.04 2.10 -9.89
CA SER A 105 2.01 1.52 -9.01
C SER A 105 0.60 1.95 -9.41
N GLY A 106 0.46 3.11 -10.07
CA GLY A 106 -0.83 3.63 -10.46
C GLY A 106 -1.51 4.41 -9.33
N ARG A 107 -2.82 4.19 -9.11
CA ARG A 107 -3.64 5.09 -8.30
C ARG A 107 -4.29 4.35 -7.15
N ASP A 108 -3.57 4.34 -6.04
CA ASP A 108 -3.92 3.50 -4.91
C ASP A 108 -4.69 4.30 -3.86
N VAL A 109 -5.57 3.60 -3.14
CA VAL A 109 -6.34 4.14 -2.03
C VAL A 109 -6.02 3.32 -0.80
N ILE A 110 -5.49 3.99 0.22
CA ILE A 110 -5.22 3.39 1.53
C ILE A 110 -6.38 3.74 2.47
N ASN A 111 -6.94 2.72 3.12
CA ASN A 111 -7.79 2.85 4.29
C ASN A 111 -6.99 2.44 5.53
N ASN A 112 -6.30 3.40 6.16
CA ASN A 112 -5.50 3.14 7.35
C ASN A 112 -6.31 3.29 8.64
N TYR A 113 -7.56 2.82 8.65
CA TYR A 113 -8.38 2.94 9.85
C TYR A 113 -7.91 1.95 10.92
N ASP A 114 -7.02 2.41 11.80
CA ASP A 114 -6.55 1.64 12.94
C ASP A 114 -6.73 2.41 14.26
N VAL A 115 -7.32 1.71 15.23
CA VAL A 115 -7.48 2.18 16.63
C VAL A 115 -6.44 1.58 17.57
N SER A 116 -5.57 0.71 17.04
CA SER A 116 -4.44 0.14 17.75
C SER A 116 -3.28 1.15 17.81
N SER A 117 -2.21 0.79 18.54
CA SER A 117 -1.02 1.64 18.68
C SER A 117 0.11 1.20 17.73
N GLY A 118 -0.25 0.69 16.57
CA GLY A 118 0.68 0.31 15.50
C GLY A 118 1.51 1.48 14.99
N THR A 119 2.48 1.20 14.14
CA THR A 119 3.20 2.23 13.38
C THR A 119 3.09 1.92 11.91
N ASP A 120 2.24 2.67 11.22
CA ASP A 120 1.94 2.46 9.82
C ASP A 120 2.84 3.30 8.92
N VAL A 121 3.24 2.71 7.79
CA VAL A 121 4.26 3.26 6.91
C VAL A 121 3.76 3.26 5.46
N LEU A 122 3.81 4.41 4.81
CA LEU A 122 3.85 4.47 3.34
C LEU A 122 5.32 4.51 2.88
N GLN A 123 5.78 3.42 2.27
CA GLN A 123 7.15 3.21 1.84
C GLN A 123 7.27 3.38 0.31
N PHE A 124 8.09 4.35 -0.10
CA PHE A 124 8.41 4.60 -1.50
C PHE A 124 9.55 3.70 -2.00
N GLY A 125 9.43 3.25 -3.25
CA GLY A 125 10.44 2.51 -3.99
C GLY A 125 11.77 3.25 -4.17
N THR A 126 12.81 2.51 -4.59
CA THR A 126 14.18 3.04 -4.77
C THR A 126 14.33 4.08 -5.87
N ASP A 127 13.33 4.17 -6.72
CA ASP A 127 13.22 5.01 -7.90
C ASP A 127 12.46 6.32 -7.65
N VAL A 128 11.98 6.53 -6.42
CA VAL A 128 11.28 7.74 -6.00
C VAL A 128 12.08 8.46 -4.93
N SER A 129 12.49 9.70 -5.20
CA SER A 129 13.09 10.58 -4.18
C SER A 129 12.03 11.49 -3.56
N LEU A 130 12.36 12.09 -2.42
CA LEU A 130 11.48 13.08 -1.78
C LEU A 130 11.21 14.31 -2.67
N GLU A 131 12.10 14.63 -3.62
CA GLU A 131 11.91 15.75 -4.55
C GLU A 131 10.91 15.43 -5.67
N ASP A 132 10.54 14.16 -5.81
CA ASP A 132 9.52 13.67 -6.74
C ASP A 132 8.14 13.60 -6.10
N LEU A 133 8.02 13.88 -4.79
CA LEU A 133 6.77 13.76 -4.06
C LEU A 133 6.05 15.10 -3.92
N TRP A 134 4.73 15.08 -4.15
CA TRP A 134 3.85 16.21 -3.88
C TRP A 134 2.69 15.82 -2.99
N PHE A 135 2.57 16.52 -1.85
CA PHE A 135 1.52 16.32 -0.86
C PHE A 135 0.43 17.38 -1.04
N ARG A 136 -0.82 16.93 -1.13
CA ARG A 136 -1.98 17.79 -1.33
C ARG A 136 -3.15 17.28 -0.50
N ARG A 137 -3.88 18.20 0.13
CA ARG A 137 -5.19 17.87 0.70
C ARG A 137 -6.23 17.77 -0.41
N SER A 138 -6.95 16.65 -0.46
CA SER A 138 -8.09 16.42 -1.37
C SER A 138 -9.34 16.12 -0.56
N GLY A 139 -10.15 17.14 -0.27
CA GLY A 139 -11.32 16.98 0.60
C GLY A 139 -10.94 16.56 2.04
N SER A 140 -11.34 15.35 2.44
CA SER A 140 -10.97 14.69 3.71
C SER A 140 -9.67 13.90 3.63
N ASP A 141 -9.12 13.71 2.44
CA ASP A 141 -8.06 12.75 2.17
C ASP A 141 -6.73 13.47 1.97
N LEU A 142 -5.64 12.75 2.17
CA LEU A 142 -4.30 13.18 1.78
C LEU A 142 -3.95 12.51 0.44
N GLU A 143 -3.66 13.32 -0.57
CA GLU A 143 -3.06 12.87 -1.84
C GLU A 143 -1.55 13.02 -1.76
N VAL A 144 -0.83 11.95 -2.07
CA VAL A 144 0.62 11.95 -2.30
C VAL A 144 0.86 11.52 -3.74
N SER A 145 1.31 12.44 -4.58
CA SER A 145 1.57 12.20 -6.00
C SER A 145 3.06 12.08 -6.29
N ILE A 146 3.41 11.22 -7.23
CA ILE A 146 4.73 11.23 -7.86
C ILE A 146 4.66 12.18 -9.06
N ILE A 147 5.47 13.23 -9.01
CA ILE A 147 5.43 14.33 -9.98
C ILE A 147 5.76 13.81 -11.40
N ASP A 148 5.05 14.33 -12.40
CA ASP A 148 5.15 13.97 -13.82
C ASP A 148 4.71 12.53 -14.17
N THR A 149 4.06 11.81 -13.24
CA THR A 149 3.44 10.51 -13.51
C THR A 149 1.95 10.51 -13.17
N ASN A 150 1.28 9.38 -13.42
CA ASN A 150 -0.08 9.15 -12.95
C ASN A 150 -0.10 8.46 -11.58
N ASP A 151 1.08 8.16 -11.02
CA ASP A 151 1.22 7.39 -9.80
C ASP A 151 0.91 8.27 -8.59
N LYS A 152 0.00 7.80 -7.75
CA LYS A 152 -0.38 8.49 -6.52
C LYS A 152 -1.08 7.58 -5.55
N VAL A 153 -1.00 7.98 -4.29
CA VAL A 153 -1.71 7.37 -3.18
C VAL A 153 -2.68 8.37 -2.58
N LEU A 154 -3.92 7.94 -2.35
CA LEU A 154 -4.88 8.64 -1.51
C LEU A 154 -4.98 7.92 -0.16
N VAL A 155 -4.54 8.57 0.92
CA VAL A 155 -4.83 8.10 2.27
C VAL A 155 -6.19 8.64 2.68
N SER A 156 -7.18 7.76 2.69
CA SER A 156 -8.59 8.09 2.90
C SER A 156 -8.81 8.64 4.30
N ASN A 157 -9.60 9.70 4.42
CA ASN A 157 -10.00 10.29 5.71
C ASN A 157 -8.86 10.82 6.59
N TRP A 158 -7.65 11.03 6.05
CA TRP A 158 -6.49 11.60 6.76
C TRP A 158 -6.84 12.83 7.63
N TYR A 159 -7.70 13.72 7.11
CA TYR A 159 -8.11 14.96 7.79
C TYR A 159 -9.40 14.83 8.60
N ALA A 160 -10.00 13.64 8.69
CA ALA A 160 -11.20 13.38 9.47
C ALA A 160 -10.87 13.02 10.92
N ALA A 161 -9.88 12.15 11.14
CA ALA A 161 -9.35 11.78 12.46
C ALA A 161 -7.93 11.22 12.33
N ASN A 162 -7.18 11.21 13.43
CA ASN A 162 -5.81 10.68 13.45
C ASN A 162 -5.76 9.17 13.21
N ASP A 163 -6.81 8.44 13.62
CA ASP A 163 -6.96 6.99 13.41
C ASP A 163 -7.00 6.56 11.93
N TYR A 164 -6.93 7.49 10.97
CA TYR A 164 -6.86 7.22 9.52
C TYR A 164 -5.51 7.57 8.90
N GLN A 165 -4.58 8.10 9.69
CA GLN A 165 -3.28 8.56 9.22
C GLN A 165 -2.29 7.40 9.28
N VAL A 166 -1.47 7.25 8.24
CA VAL A 166 -0.20 6.52 8.41
C VAL A 166 0.76 7.36 9.26
N ASP A 167 1.50 6.74 10.17
CA ASP A 167 2.43 7.44 11.05
C ASP A 167 3.65 8.00 10.31
N GLN A 168 4.09 7.28 9.28
CA GLN A 168 5.38 7.53 8.62
C GLN A 168 5.29 7.42 7.11
N PHE A 169 6.02 8.30 6.44
CA PHE A 169 6.35 8.19 5.03
C PHE A 169 7.85 7.97 4.92
N LYS A 170 8.28 6.95 4.15
CA LYS A 170 9.69 6.57 4.05
C LYS A 170 10.15 6.46 2.61
N THR A 171 11.30 7.05 2.31
CA THR A 171 12.02 6.82 1.05
C THR A 171 13.00 5.66 1.21
N ALA A 172 13.41 5.04 0.11
CA ALA A 172 14.31 3.89 0.15
C ALA A 172 15.72 4.19 0.70
N ASP A 173 16.14 5.46 0.69
CA ASP A 173 17.39 5.93 1.33
C ASP A 173 17.26 6.12 2.85
N GLY A 174 16.09 5.81 3.42
CA GLY A 174 15.84 5.77 4.85
C GLY A 174 15.33 7.09 5.46
N LYS A 175 15.14 8.14 4.66
CA LYS A 175 14.56 9.38 5.19
C LYS A 175 13.10 9.14 5.58
N THR A 176 12.72 9.71 6.71
CA THR A 176 11.40 9.56 7.31
C THR A 176 10.74 10.91 7.49
N LEU A 177 9.48 11.00 7.07
CA LEU A 177 8.56 12.09 7.39
C LEU A 177 7.47 11.54 8.31
N LEU A 178 7.27 12.19 9.45
CA LEU A 178 6.21 11.84 10.40
C LEU A 178 4.88 12.49 9.99
N ASP A 179 3.76 11.85 10.31
CA ASP A 179 2.39 12.36 10.22
C ASP A 179 2.26 13.82 10.69
N SER A 180 2.86 14.14 11.84
CA SER A 180 2.86 15.45 12.48
C SER A 180 3.55 16.55 11.67
N GLN A 181 4.37 16.18 10.69
CA GLN A 181 5.10 17.08 9.81
C GLN A 181 4.42 17.24 8.43
N VAL A 182 3.50 16.35 8.06
CA VAL A 182 2.81 16.36 6.75
C VAL A 182 2.08 17.68 6.50
N GLN A 183 1.43 18.24 7.51
CA GLN A 183 0.68 19.49 7.35
C GLN A 183 1.58 20.66 6.90
N SER A 184 2.82 20.70 7.37
CA SER A 184 3.80 21.74 6.98
C SER A 184 4.12 21.67 5.48
N LEU A 185 4.26 20.46 4.94
CA LEU A 185 4.46 20.23 3.51
C LEU A 185 3.22 20.61 2.70
N VAL A 186 2.04 20.15 3.13
CA VAL A 186 0.77 20.44 2.44
C VAL A 186 0.50 21.94 2.37
N ASP A 187 0.65 22.67 3.48
CA ASP A 187 0.48 24.12 3.50
C ASP A 187 1.48 24.82 2.59
N LYS A 188 2.74 24.34 2.60
CA LYS A 188 3.78 24.93 1.78
C LYS A 188 3.55 24.72 0.29
N MET A 189 3.25 23.49 -0.10
CA MET A 189 2.97 23.09 -1.48
C MET A 189 1.73 23.81 -2.01
N ALA A 190 0.67 23.92 -1.20
CA ALA A 190 -0.53 24.69 -1.54
C ALA A 190 -0.22 26.20 -1.73
N SER A 191 0.70 26.77 -0.95
CA SER A 191 1.08 28.19 -1.06
C SER A 191 1.71 28.58 -2.40
N PHE A 192 2.20 27.60 -3.17
CA PHE A 192 2.77 27.85 -4.49
C PHE A 192 1.71 28.06 -5.57
N GLY A 193 0.44 27.68 -5.31
CA GLY A 193 -0.66 27.88 -6.24
C GLY A 193 -0.52 27.09 -7.54
N VAL A 194 0.06 25.89 -7.46
CA VAL A 194 0.31 25.02 -8.61
C VAL A 194 -0.80 23.99 -8.75
N ASP A 195 -1.38 23.91 -9.94
CA ASP A 195 -2.40 22.92 -10.28
C ASP A 195 -1.82 21.49 -10.29
N ALA A 196 -2.70 20.51 -10.11
CA ALA A 196 -2.34 19.09 -10.22
C ALA A 196 -1.74 18.78 -11.61
N GLY A 197 -0.57 18.14 -11.63
CA GLY A 197 0.17 17.80 -12.85
C GLY A 197 1.07 18.93 -13.39
N ALA A 198 1.21 20.04 -12.67
CA ALA A 198 2.09 21.16 -13.02
C ALA A 198 3.20 21.41 -11.99
N GLU A 199 3.43 20.47 -11.08
CA GLU A 199 4.28 20.60 -9.88
C GLU A 199 5.75 20.94 -10.19
N ARG A 200 6.27 20.60 -11.38
CA ARG A 200 7.61 21.03 -11.83
C ARG A 200 7.72 22.50 -12.23
N ASN A 201 6.62 23.20 -12.44
CA ASN A 201 6.62 24.58 -12.94
C ASN A 201 6.83 25.62 -11.82
N LEU A 202 7.65 25.29 -10.82
CA LEU A 202 8.04 26.22 -9.77
C LEU A 202 9.06 27.24 -10.28
N THR A 203 8.93 28.49 -9.83
CA THR A 203 10.01 29.46 -9.95
C THR A 203 11.21 29.04 -9.09
N ALA A 204 12.42 29.47 -9.44
CA ALA A 204 13.62 29.17 -8.65
C ALA A 204 13.52 29.59 -7.17
N ALA A 205 12.75 30.65 -6.88
CA ALA A 205 12.48 31.10 -5.52
C ALA A 205 11.54 30.13 -4.77
N GLN A 206 10.51 29.61 -5.44
CA GLN A 206 9.61 28.61 -4.86
C GLN A 206 10.34 27.27 -4.66
N GLN A 207 11.17 26.84 -5.62
CA GLN A 207 11.98 25.64 -5.49
C GLN A 207 12.89 25.70 -4.25
N THR A 208 13.64 26.80 -4.10
CA THR A 208 14.49 27.01 -2.91
C THR A 208 13.69 26.90 -1.59
N GLN A 209 12.46 27.41 -1.59
CA GLN A 209 11.59 27.33 -0.41
C GLN A 209 11.05 25.91 -0.19
N LEU A 210 10.75 25.15 -1.24
CA LEU A 210 10.34 23.76 -1.17
C LEU A 210 11.48 22.90 -0.62
N ASP A 211 12.69 23.03 -1.17
CA ASP A 211 13.88 22.30 -0.73
C ASP A 211 14.16 22.52 0.76
N THR A 212 13.97 23.76 1.24
CA THR A 212 14.14 24.10 2.66
C THR A 212 13.13 23.38 3.55
N VAL A 213 11.87 23.30 3.12
CA VAL A 213 10.81 22.62 3.90
C VAL A 213 10.98 21.11 3.84
N LEU A 214 11.37 20.55 2.69
CA LEU A 214 11.71 19.14 2.54
C LEU A 214 12.84 18.75 3.50
N ALA A 215 13.97 19.47 3.48
CA ALA A 215 15.10 19.19 4.35
C ALA A 215 14.81 19.39 5.85
N ALA A 216 13.83 20.23 6.22
CA ALA A 216 13.46 20.47 7.61
C ALA A 216 12.53 19.40 8.19
N ASN A 217 11.74 18.74 7.34
CA ASN A 217 10.73 17.76 7.79
C ASN A 217 11.20 16.32 7.62
N TRP A 218 11.92 15.99 6.55
CA TRP A 218 12.45 14.64 6.32
C TRP A 218 13.76 14.45 7.12
N GLN A 219 13.80 13.46 8.02
CA GLN A 219 14.96 13.13 8.87
C GLN A 219 15.59 11.79 8.54
#